data_AF-A0A2R6LPC2-F1
#
_entry.id   AF-A0A2R6LPC2-F1
#
_cell.length_a   1.000
_cell.length_b   1.000
_cell.length_c   1.000
_cell.angle_alpha   90.00
_cell.angle_beta   90.00
_cell.angle_gamma   90.00
#
_symmetry.space_group_name_H-M   'P 1'
#
loop_
_entity.id
_entity.type
_entity.pdbx_description
1 polymer ?
#
loop_
_entity_poly.entity_id
_entity_poly.type
_entity_poly.pdbx_seq_one_letter_code
_entity_poly.pdbx_strand_id
1 'polypeptide(L)' 'MDEDATYGDLLAAVGLSKQEASVLVEGSPVPADRLVNAESVRVLRLIKGG' A
#
# COMPACT_ATOMS: atom_id res chain seq x y z
N MET A 1 8.57 0.26 -12.97
CA MET A 1 8.68 0.32 -11.50
C MET A 1 9.90 -0.50 -11.14
N ASP A 2 10.70 -0.03 -10.19
CA ASP A 2 11.89 -0.76 -9.77
C ASP A 2 11.52 -2.16 -9.29
N GLU A 3 12.37 -3.14 -9.60
CA GLU A 3 12.15 -4.55 -9.25
C GLU A 3 12.11 -4.77 -7.72
N ASP A 4 12.64 -3.80 -6.97
CA ASP A 4 12.69 -3.77 -5.51
C ASP A 4 11.63 -2.85 -4.88
N ALA A 5 10.63 -2.39 -5.64
CA ALA A 5 9.58 -1.53 -5.11
C ALA A 5 8.75 -2.25 -4.04
N THR A 6 8.43 -1.52 -2.97
CA THR A 6 7.59 -1.97 -1.87
C THR A 6 6.15 -1.48 -2.02
N TYR A 7 5.21 -2.11 -1.30
CA TYR A 7 3.83 -1.61 -1.25
C TYR A 7 3.73 -0.19 -0.67
N GLY A 8 4.69 0.23 0.16
CA GLY A 8 4.81 1.60 0.66
C GLY A 8 5.14 2.61 -0.44
N ASP A 9 5.94 2.22 -1.44
CA ASP A 9 6.27 3.07 -2.58
C ASP A 9 5.04 3.34 -3.45
N LEU A 10 4.10 2.39 -3.53
CA LEU A 10 2.82 2.59 -4.21
C LEU A 10 1.95 3.64 -3.50
N LEU A 11 1.96 3.67 -2.16
CA LEU A 11 1.27 4.71 -1.40
C LEU A 11 1.89 6.08 -1.66
N ALA A 12 3.22 6.16 -1.64
CA ALA A 12 3.94 7.40 -1.90
C ALA A 12 3.68 7.92 -3.32
N ALA A 13 3.62 7.02 -4.32
CA ALA A 13 3.30 7.36 -5.71
C ALA A 13 1.92 8.00 -5.89
N VAL A 14 0.97 7.72 -4.98
CA VAL A 14 -0.37 8.35 -4.96
C VAL A 14 -0.51 9.43 -3.89
N GLY A 15 0.61 9.88 -3.30
CA GLY A 15 0.64 10.98 -2.32
C GLY A 15 0.10 10.62 -0.93
N LEU A 16 0.18 9.34 -0.54
CA LEU A 16 -0.27 8.86 0.77
C LEU A 16 0.90 8.27 1.57
N SER A 17 0.88 8.44 2.89
CA SER A 17 1.79 7.75 3.79
C SER A 17 1.22 6.41 4.30
N LYS A 18 2.10 5.51 4.74
CA LYS A 18 1.72 4.23 5.38
C LYS A 18 0.91 4.38 6.68
N GLN A 19 0.94 5.57 7.29
CA GLN A 19 0.14 5.92 8.46
C GLN A 19 -1.28 6.36 8.08
N GLU A 20 -1.47 6.88 6.87
CA GLU A 20 -2.74 7.42 6.37
C GLU A 20 -3.50 6.43 5.49
N ALA A 21 -2.86 5.36 5.02
CA ALA A 21 -3.46 4.39 4.13
C ALA A 21 -2.83 3.00 4.27
N SER A 22 -3.60 1.98 3.89
CA SER A 22 -3.16 0.59 3.80
C SER A 22 -3.37 0.07 2.39
N VAL A 23 -2.46 -0.80 1.94
CA VAL A 23 -2.57 -1.50 0.67
C VAL A 23 -3.23 -2.87 0.91
N LEU A 24 -4.19 -3.22 0.07
CA LEU A 24 -4.87 -4.51 0.06
C LEU A 24 -4.52 -5.28 -1.21
N VAL A 25 -4.15 -6.55 -1.03
CA VAL A 25 -4.01 -7.55 -2.10
C VAL A 25 -5.10 -8.59 -1.90
N GLU A 26 -5.90 -8.85 -2.93
CA GLU A 26 -7.05 -9.77 -2.84
C GLU A 26 -8.00 -9.47 -1.65
N GLY A 27 -8.11 -8.19 -1.28
CA GLY A 27 -8.94 -7.74 -0.17
C GLY A 27 -8.31 -7.82 1.23
N SER A 28 -7.09 -8.33 1.36
CA SER A 28 -6.38 -8.45 2.64
C SER A 28 -5.23 -7.45 2.73
N PRO A 29 -5.01 -6.81 3.90
CA PRO A 29 -3.92 -5.86 4.08
C PRO A 29 -2.55 -6.53 4.00
N VAL A 30 -1.61 -5.84 3.37
CA VAL A 30 -0.22 -6.28 3.25
C VAL A 30 0.74 -5.33 3.98
N PRO A 31 1.88 -5.82 4.51
CA PRO A 31 2.91 -4.96 5.07
C PRO A 31 3.47 -3.99 4.02
N ALA A 32 3.67 -2.74 4.41
CA ALA A 32 4.14 -1.68 3.51
C ALA A 32 5.61 -1.87 3.07
N ASP A 33 6.41 -2.60 3.84
CA ASP A 33 7.82 -2.92 3.55
C ASP A 33 7.99 -4.19 2.69
N ARG A 34 6.91 -4.91 2.39
CA ARG A 34 6.96 -6.07 1.49
C ARG A 34 7.11 -5.60 0.04
N LEU A 35 7.92 -6.32 -0.72
CA LEU A 35 8.06 -6.15 -2.17
C LEU A 35 6.73 -6.37 -2.91
N VAL A 36 6.50 -5.57 -3.94
CA VAL A 36 5.33 -5.69 -4.81
C VAL A 36 5.43 -6.99 -5.60
N ASN A 37 4.43 -7.86 -5.42
CA ASN A 37 4.33 -9.13 -6.13
C ASN A 37 2.91 -9.40 -6.69
N ALA A 38 2.06 -8.37 -6.67
CA ALA A 38 0.70 -8.42 -7.16
C ALA A 38 0.54 -7.54 -8.41
N GLU A 39 -0.24 -8.00 -9.38
CA GLU A 39 -0.54 -7.24 -10.60
C GLU A 39 -1.43 -6.02 -10.32
N SER A 40 -2.32 -6.14 -9.33
CA SER A 40 -3.20 -5.04 -8.91
C SER A 40 -3.41 -5.03 -7.41
N VAL A 41 -3.66 -3.83 -6.88
CA VAL A 41 -3.87 -3.57 -5.46
C VAL A 41 -5.02 -2.60 -5.26
N ARG A 42 -5.56 -2.55 -4.05
CA ARG A 42 -6.45 -1.47 -3.61
C ARG A 42 -5.81 -0.67 -2.50
N VAL A 43 -5.94 0.65 -2.56
CA VAL A 43 -5.50 1.55 -1.49
C VAL A 43 -6.70 1.97 -0.67
N LEU A 44 -6.64 1.74 0.64
CA LEU A 44 -7.67 2.12 1.60
C LEU A 44 -7.13 3.23 2.50
N ARG A 45 -7.75 4.42 2.47
CA ARG A 45 -7.41 5.49 3.43
C ARG A 45 -7.87 5.10 4.83
N LEU A 46 -6.97 5.21 5.78
CA LEU A 46 -7.22 5.05 7.20
C LEU A 46 -7.87 6.34 7.71
N ILE A 47 -9.13 6.22 8.09
CA ILE A 47 -9.81 7.22 8.91
C ILE A 47 -9.53 6.90 10.37
N LYS A 48 -9.17 7.91 11.15
CA LYS A 48 -8.98 7.76 12.60
C LYS A 48 -10.34 7.35 13.17
N GLY A 49 -10.47 6.09 13.58
CA GLY A 49 -11.64 5.64 14.34
C GLY A 49 -11.70 6.43 15.63
N GLY A 50 -12.79 7.18 15.82
CA GLY A 50 -13.09 7.86 17.08
C GLY A 50 -13.40 6.86 18.18
#